data_AF-A0A0M1J2D1-F1
#
_entry.id   AF-A0A0M1J2D1-F1
#
_cell.length_a   1.000
_cell.length_b   1.000
_cell.length_c   1.000
_cell.angle_alpha   90.00
_cell.angle_beta   90.00
_cell.angle_gamma   90.00
#
_symmetry.space_group_name_H-M   'P 1'
#
loop_
_entity.id
_entity.type
_entity.pdbx_description
1 polymer ?
#
loop_
_entity_poly.entity_id
_entity_poly.type
_entity_poly.pdbx_seq_one_letter_code
_entity_poly.pdbx_strand_id
1 'polypeptide(L)'
;MLLSALLLALREIRRNLLRSFLTVLGVVIGVAAVITMVTLGNGATKMVADQISSLGSNLLTLRVGQRMGPGRETAGAPWFRKADAEAIKAQVKNLSEVVPVQSKTIRIF
;
A
#
# COMPACT_ATOMS: atom_id res chain seq x y z
N MET A 1 31.88 44.30 -9.03
CA MET A 1 31.40 43.51 -10.18
C MET A 1 30.12 42.75 -9.82
N LEU A 2 30.18 41.66 -9.04
CA LEU A 2 28.98 40.88 -8.65
C LEU A 2 27.95 41.66 -7.80
N LEU A 3 28.42 42.43 -6.82
CA LEU A 3 27.53 43.21 -5.94
C LEU A 3 26.75 44.29 -6.72
N SER A 4 27.42 44.91 -7.69
CA SER A 4 26.84 45.90 -8.60
C SER A 4 25.76 45.28 -9.49
N ALA A 5 25.99 44.06 -9.99
CA ALA A 5 25.02 43.33 -10.80
C ALA A 5 23.76 42.94 -10.00
N LEU A 6 23.94 42.49 -8.74
CA LEU A 6 22.81 42.17 -7.85
C LEU A 6 21.95 43.40 -7.54
N LEU A 7 22.60 44.53 -7.21
CA LEU A 7 21.91 45.80 -6.95
C LEU A 7 21.15 46.30 -8.19
N LEU A 8 21.73 46.15 -9.39
CA LEU A 8 21.07 46.51 -10.64
C LEU A 8 19.85 45.62 -10.93
N ALA A 9 19.98 44.30 -10.75
CA ALA A 9 18.87 43.35 -10.93
C ALA A 9 17.71 43.64 -9.97
N LEU A 10 17.99 43.89 -8.69
CA LEU A 10 16.97 44.28 -7.70
C LEU A 10 16.25 45.58 -8.08
N ARG A 11 16.98 46.54 -8.67
CA ARG A 11 16.40 47.80 -9.11
C ARG A 11 15.47 47.62 -10.32
N GLU A 12 15.84 46.77 -11.27
CA GLU A 12 15.00 46.43 -12.44
C GLU A 12 13.72 45.68 -12.03
N ILE A 13 13.81 44.75 -11.08
CA ILE A 13 12.63 44.03 -10.54
C ILE A 13 11.63 45.03 -9.91
N ARG A 14 12.13 46.02 -9.15
CA ARG A 14 11.29 47.07 -8.56
C ARG A 14 10.70 48.02 -9.60
N ARG A 15 11.38 48.25 -10.73
CA ARG A 15 10.87 49.14 -11.80
C ARG A 15 9.71 48.51 -12.56
N ASN A 16 9.66 47.18 -12.67
CA ASN A 16 8.60 46.47 -13.37
C ASN A 16 7.97 45.37 -12.48
N LEU A 17 7.35 45.81 -11.40
CA LEU A 17 6.73 44.95 -10.39
C LEU A 17 5.67 44.02 -10.97
N LEU A 18 4.81 44.51 -11.87
CA LEU A 18 3.73 43.68 -12.46
C LEU A 18 4.30 42.51 -13.26
N ARG A 19 5.25 42.77 -14.17
CA ARG A 19 5.86 41.71 -14.99
C ARG A 19 6.65 40.73 -14.14
N SER A 20 7.44 41.23 -13.18
CA SER A 20 8.23 40.37 -12.28
C SER A 20 7.32 39.52 -11.39
N PHE A 21 6.21 40.08 -10.91
CA PHE A 21 5.24 39.33 -10.11
C PHE A 21 4.53 38.24 -10.92
N LEU A 22 4.01 38.57 -12.11
CA LEU A 22 3.32 37.61 -12.98
C LEU A 22 4.23 36.43 -13.40
N THR A 23 5.51 36.70 -13.66
CA THR A 23 6.48 35.65 -14.02
C THR A 23 6.80 34.73 -12.84
N VAL A 24 7.05 35.29 -11.66
CA VAL A 24 7.27 34.49 -10.44
C VAL A 24 6.03 33.68 -10.07
N LEU A 25 4.84 34.27 -10.18
CA LEU A 25 3.57 33.59 -9.92
C LEU A 25 3.38 32.37 -10.82
N GLY A 26 3.69 32.49 -12.11
CA GLY A 26 3.62 31.37 -13.05
C GLY A 26 4.55 30.21 -12.67
N VAL A 27 5.80 30.52 -12.28
CA VAL A 27 6.76 29.49 -11.83
C VAL A 27 6.29 28.82 -10.54
N VAL A 28 5.79 29.59 -9.56
CA VAL A 28 5.30 29.06 -8.28
C VAL A 28 4.11 28.13 -8.50
N ILE A 29 3.12 28.54 -9.30
CA ILE A 29 1.95 27.70 -9.60
C ILE A 29 2.37 26.45 -10.39
N GLY A 30 3.26 26.59 -11.38
CA GLY A 30 3.75 25.47 -12.17
C GLY A 30 4.47 24.42 -11.34
N VAL A 31 5.41 24.83 -10.50
CA VAL A 31 6.15 23.90 -9.62
C VAL A 31 5.22 23.29 -8.57
N ALA A 32 4.30 24.08 -8.01
CA ALA A 32 3.32 23.56 -7.05
C ALA A 32 2.43 22.47 -7.65
N ALA A 33 1.90 22.68 -8.86
CA ALA A 33 1.06 21.70 -9.55
C ALA A 33 1.81 20.38 -9.85
N VAL A 34 3.08 20.47 -10.24
CA VAL A 34 3.90 19.28 -10.49
C VAL A 34 4.15 18.51 -9.19
N ILE A 35 4.50 19.20 -8.11
CA ILE A 35 4.76 18.56 -6.79
C ILE A 35 3.49 17.88 -6.28
N THR A 36 2.33 18.54 -6.35
CA THR A 36 1.06 17.99 -5.88
C THR A 36 0.64 16.77 -6.70
N MET A 37 0.78 16.82 -8.03
CA MET A 37 0.45 15.68 -8.89
C MET A 37 1.35 14.47 -8.58
N VAL A 38 2.66 14.68 -8.42
CA VAL A 38 3.60 13.59 -8.15
C VAL A 38 3.34 12.97 -6.77
N THR A 39 3.13 13.81 -5.75
CA THR A 39 2.84 13.32 -4.39
C THR A 39 1.50 12.57 -4.34
N LEU A 40 0.47 13.10 -4.99
CA LEU A 40 -0.83 12.43 -5.07
C LEU A 40 -0.75 11.11 -5.84
N GLY A 41 -0.05 11.09 -6.98
CA GLY A 41 0.15 9.88 -7.78
C GLY A 41 0.83 8.77 -7.00
N ASN A 42 1.95 9.09 -6.35
CA ASN A 42 2.67 8.13 -5.51
C ASN A 42 1.83 7.67 -4.31
N GLY A 43 1.08 8.58 -3.69
CA GLY A 43 0.17 8.26 -2.59
C GLY A 43 -0.94 7.29 -3.02
N ALA A 44 -1.58 7.54 -4.16
CA ALA A 44 -2.61 6.67 -4.71
C ALA A 44 -2.07 5.28 -5.07
N THR A 45 -0.91 5.20 -5.72
CA THR A 45 -0.26 3.92 -6.02
C THR A 45 0.06 3.15 -4.75
N LYS A 46 0.55 3.83 -3.70
CA LYS A 46 0.83 3.20 -2.41
C LYS A 46 -0.45 2.69 -1.74
N MET A 47 -1.53 3.49 -1.73
CA MET A 47 -2.82 3.06 -1.18
C MET A 47 -3.36 1.81 -1.87
N VAL A 48 -3.27 1.75 -3.20
CA VAL A 48 -3.69 0.57 -3.96
C VAL A 48 -2.79 -0.62 -3.65
N ALA A 49 -1.47 -0.42 -3.57
CA ALA A 49 -0.54 -1.48 -3.20
C ALA A 49 -0.81 -2.03 -1.79
N ASP A 50 -1.09 -1.16 -0.82
CA ASP A 50 -1.41 -1.53 0.56
C ASP A 50 -2.76 -2.28 0.63
N GLN A 51 -3.77 -1.83 -0.11
CA GLN A 51 -5.05 -2.55 -0.23
C GLN A 51 -4.86 -3.93 -0.85
N ILE A 52 -4.12 -4.04 -1.95
CA ILE A 52 -3.81 -5.33 -2.58
C ILE A 52 -2.98 -6.21 -1.64
N SER A 53 -2.02 -5.66 -0.91
CA SER A 53 -1.24 -6.40 0.08
C SER A 53 -2.11 -6.89 1.24
N SER A 54 -3.10 -6.09 1.67
CA SER A 54 -4.05 -6.46 2.74
C SER A 54 -5.02 -7.57 2.35
N LEU A 55 -5.26 -7.76 1.04
CA LEU A 55 -5.98 -8.94 0.54
C LEU A 55 -5.14 -10.22 0.69
N GLY A 56 -3.87 -10.11 1.10
CA GLY A 56 -3.01 -11.22 1.44
C GLY A 56 -2.43 -11.85 0.17
N SER A 57 -1.31 -11.30 -0.31
CA SER A 57 -0.63 -11.76 -1.53
C SER A 57 -0.05 -13.18 -1.43
N ASN A 58 -0.16 -13.86 -0.28
CA ASN A 58 0.33 -15.23 -0.09
C ASN A 58 -0.45 -16.01 0.99
N LEU A 59 -1.79 -15.91 1.02
CA LEU A 59 -2.61 -16.68 1.97
C LEU A 59 -2.99 -18.04 1.39
N LEU A 60 -2.39 -19.12 1.92
CA LEU A 60 -2.78 -20.49 1.63
C LEU A 60 -3.69 -21.03 2.75
N THR A 61 -4.98 -21.20 2.45
CA THR A 61 -5.94 -21.75 3.42
C THR A 61 -6.08 -23.26 3.25
N LEU A 62 -5.67 -24.02 4.27
CA LEU A 62 -5.85 -25.48 4.29
C LEU A 62 -7.16 -25.83 5.02
N ARG A 63 -8.02 -26.61 4.38
CA ARG A 63 -9.27 -27.13 4.96
C ARG A 63 -9.34 -28.64 4.78
N VAL A 64 -9.63 -29.36 5.85
CA VAL A 64 -9.88 -30.81 5.78
C VAL A 64 -11.20 -31.09 5.06
N GLY A 65 -11.21 -32.09 4.18
CA GLY A 65 -12.45 -32.61 3.60
C GLY A 65 -13.08 -31.82 2.45
N GLN A 66 -12.51 -30.68 2.06
CA GLN A 66 -13.07 -29.86 0.98
C GLN A 66 -12.72 -30.45 -0.41
N ARG A 67 -13.45 -31.48 -0.86
CA ARG A 67 -13.54 -31.77 -2.30
C ARG A 67 -14.41 -30.69 -2.93
N MET A 68 -13.92 -30.01 -3.96
CA MET A 68 -14.70 -29.00 -4.67
C MET A 68 -15.86 -29.67 -5.42
N GLY A 69 -17.07 -29.60 -4.85
CA GLY A 69 -18.31 -30.10 -5.44
C GLY A 69 -19.47 -30.05 -4.44
N PRO A 70 -20.70 -29.69 -4.87
CA PRO A 70 -21.86 -29.61 -3.98
C PRO A 70 -22.26 -31.00 -3.45
N GLY A 71 -22.51 -31.10 -2.15
CA GLY A 71 -23.24 -32.23 -1.55
C GLY A 71 -22.42 -33.42 -1.01
N ARG A 72 -21.11 -33.30 -0.82
CA ARG A 72 -20.33 -34.32 -0.09
C ARG A 72 -19.82 -33.78 1.24
N GLU A 73 -20.52 -34.12 2.31
CA GLU A 73 -19.97 -34.03 3.67
C GLU A 73 -18.71 -34.89 3.75
N THR A 74 -17.72 -34.36 4.46
CA THR A 74 -16.38 -34.91 4.70
C THR A 74 -16.45 -36.35 5.22
N ALA A 75 -16.48 -37.32 4.33
CA ALA A 75 -16.40 -38.73 4.68
C ALA A 75 -14.97 -39.06 5.13
N GLY A 76 -14.70 -38.88 6.43
CA GLY A 76 -13.58 -39.54 7.13
C GLY A 76 -12.21 -38.85 7.11
N ALA A 77 -12.10 -37.57 6.72
CA ALA A 77 -10.82 -36.87 6.86
C ALA A 77 -10.57 -36.49 8.34
N PRO A 78 -9.45 -36.92 8.96
CA PRO A 78 -9.14 -36.54 10.34
C PRO A 78 -8.89 -35.02 10.44
N TRP A 79 -9.34 -34.42 11.55
CA TRP A 79 -9.13 -33.00 11.84
C TRP A 79 -7.65 -32.66 11.99
N PHE A 80 -7.26 -31.44 11.59
CA PHE A 80 -5.92 -30.91 11.84
C PHE A 80 -5.62 -30.91 13.34
N ARG A 81 -4.48 -31.47 13.71
CA ARG A 81 -3.94 -31.40 15.07
C ARG A 81 -2.99 -30.22 15.20
N LYS A 82 -2.76 -29.76 16.43
CA LYS A 82 -1.76 -28.72 16.71
C LYS A 82 -0.36 -29.12 16.24
N ALA A 83 -0.02 -30.40 16.32
CA ALA A 83 1.26 -30.94 15.84
C ALA A 83 1.44 -30.79 14.32
N ASP A 84 0.35 -30.81 13.53
CA ASP A 84 0.43 -30.63 12.08
C ASP A 84 0.83 -29.19 11.73
N ALA A 85 0.33 -28.20 12.47
CA ALA A 85 0.70 -26.79 12.28
C ALA A 85 2.19 -26.55 12.60
N GLU A 86 2.72 -27.20 13.63
CA GLU A 86 4.13 -27.11 14.02
C GLU A 86 5.04 -27.82 13.02
N ALA A 87 4.64 -28.99 12.53
CA ALA A 87 5.35 -29.72 11.47
C ALA A 87 5.42 -28.91 10.18
N ILE A 88 4.32 -28.26 9.77
CA ILE A 88 4.27 -27.39 8.59
C ILE A 88 5.22 -26.20 8.76
N LYS A 89 5.25 -25.56 9.94
CA LYS A 89 6.17 -24.46 10.24
C LYS A 89 7.64 -24.89 10.22
N ALA A 90 7.95 -26.11 10.68
CA ALA A 90 9.32 -26.63 10.73
C ALA A 90 9.84 -27.12 9.36
N GLN A 91 8.99 -27.71 8.53
CA GLN A 91 9.39 -28.33 7.26
C GLN A 91 9.38 -27.35 6.08
N VAL A 92 8.51 -26.33 6.09
CA VAL A 92 8.37 -25.40 4.96
C VAL A 92 9.09 -24.08 5.28
N LYS A 93 10.27 -23.92 4.68
CA LYS A 93 11.21 -22.83 4.94
C LYS A 93 10.73 -21.43 4.49
N ASN A 94 9.72 -21.36 3.63
CA ASN A 94 9.19 -20.11 3.03
C ASN A 94 7.85 -19.64 3.64
N LEU A 95 7.47 -20.16 4.82
CA LEU A 95 6.29 -19.68 5.54
C LEU A 95 6.69 -18.57 6.51
N SER A 96 6.06 -17.40 6.41
CA SER A 96 6.22 -16.35 7.41
C SER A 96 5.49 -16.72 8.71
N GLU A 97 4.29 -17.29 8.59
CA GLU A 97 3.46 -17.63 9.74
C GLU A 97 2.45 -18.72 9.41
N VAL A 98 2.13 -19.55 10.41
CA VAL A 98 1.09 -20.58 10.32
C VAL A 98 0.13 -20.34 11.48
N VAL A 99 -1.15 -20.10 11.17
CA VAL A 99 -2.17 -19.80 12.17
C VAL A 99 -3.26 -20.87 12.11
N PRO A 100 -3.46 -21.68 13.17
CA PRO A 100 -4.59 -22.59 13.24
C PRO A 100 -5.88 -21.82 13.55
N VAL A 101 -6.91 -22.01 12.72
CA VAL A 101 -8.21 -21.34 12.88
C VAL A 101 -9.28 -22.37 13.26
N GLN A 102 -10.02 -22.12 14.34
CA GLN A 102 -11.16 -22.91 14.76
C GLN A 102 -12.40 -22.02 14.81
N SER A 103 -13.41 -22.33 14.00
CA SER A 103 -14.72 -21.67 14.06
C SER A 103 -15.73 -22.63 14.70
N LYS A 104 -16.35 -22.21 15.81
CA LYS A 104 -17.43 -22.95 16.49
C LYS A 104 -18.70 -22.11 16.41
N THR A 105 -19.67 -22.53 15.60
CA THR A 105 -20.98 -21.88 15.55
C THR A 105 -21.76 -22.24 16.81
N ILE A 106 -22.06 -21.25 17.64
CA ILE A 106 -22.91 -21.41 18.82
C ILE A 106 -24.33 -21.01 18.42
N ARG A 107 -25.28 -21.94 18.51
CA ARG A 107 -26.70 -21.66 18.33
C ARG A 107 -27.27 -21.24 19.69
N ILE A 108 -27.73 -19.99 19.77
CA ILE A 108 -28.40 -19.46 20.96
C ILE A 108 -29.91 -19.68 20.72
N PHE A 109 -30.59 -20.32 21.67
CA PHE A 109 -32.04 -20.45 21.72
C PHE A 109 -32.64 -19.33 22.56
#